data_AF-A0A7D9LC02-F1
#
_entry.id   AF-A0A7D9LC02-F1
#
_cell.length_a   1.000
_cell.length_b   1.000
_cell.length_c   1.000
_cell.angle_alpha   90.00
_cell.angle_beta   90.00
_cell.angle_gamma   90.00
#
_symmetry.space_group_name_H-M   'P 1'
#
loop_
_entity.id
_entity.type
_entity.pdbx_description
1 polymer ?
#
loop_
_entity_poly.entity_id
_entity_poly.type
_entity_poly.pdbx_seq_one_letter_code
_entity_poly.pdbx_strand_id
1 'polypeptide(L)'
;MYSFYESSSSPSQARVTSPIRVKESQPARLTPDIWADVPVQRVESLPYHIDGLKVYSLEYDSGNKTAVTEDGRQWGNYTTSRRAGFVGKRYLKSCKGSYRCGYFRQYNKVNRVQFEKKESCLVYRTCGATPVFVSCFARKIWEYPEGKSEVIVYHYRTHTCFLVA
;
A
#
# COMPACT_ATOMS: atom_id res chain seq x y z
N MET A 1 61.52 -30.29 0.51
CA MET A 1 60.78 -30.30 -0.76
C MET A 1 59.56 -31.19 -0.60
N TYR A 2 58.36 -30.60 -0.76
CA TYR A 2 57.02 -31.19 -1.04
C TYR A 2 56.50 -32.38 -0.20
N SER A 3 55.23 -32.50 0.21
CA SER A 3 54.07 -31.63 0.42
C SER A 3 53.03 -32.53 1.11
N PHE A 4 52.46 -32.11 2.23
CA PHE A 4 51.27 -32.78 2.78
C PHE A 4 50.05 -32.33 1.97
N TYR A 5 49.35 -33.28 1.34
CA TYR A 5 48.02 -33.07 0.78
C TYR A 5 46.98 -33.41 1.86
N GLU A 6 46.39 -32.40 2.50
CA GLU A 6 45.16 -32.57 3.25
C GLU A 6 43.96 -32.28 2.34
N SER A 7 43.14 -33.32 2.14
CA SER A 7 41.88 -33.27 1.42
C SER A 7 40.87 -32.43 2.19
N SER A 8 40.56 -31.24 1.69
CA SER A 8 39.44 -30.42 2.17
C SER A 8 38.23 -30.61 1.24
N SER A 9 37.33 -31.49 1.66
CA SER A 9 36.01 -31.67 1.09
C SER A 9 35.20 -30.38 1.20
N SER A 10 34.94 -29.72 0.08
CA SER A 10 34.13 -28.50 0.02
C SER A 10 32.68 -28.79 0.40
N PRO A 11 32.03 -27.98 1.24
CA PRO A 11 30.62 -28.17 1.60
C PRO A 11 29.71 -27.89 0.40
N SER A 12 28.78 -28.82 0.19
CA SER A 12 27.68 -28.75 -0.76
C SER A 12 27.03 -27.38 -0.82
N GLN A 13 26.94 -26.83 -2.04
CA GLN A 13 26.13 -25.65 -2.34
C GLN A 13 24.67 -25.92 -1.97
N ALA A 14 24.21 -25.36 -0.84
CA ALA A 14 22.81 -25.33 -0.50
C ALA A 14 22.08 -24.54 -1.60
N ARG A 15 21.18 -25.23 -2.31
CA ARG A 15 20.24 -24.59 -3.24
C ARG A 15 19.48 -23.52 -2.48
N VAL A 16 19.67 -22.27 -2.87
CA VAL A 16 18.84 -21.14 -2.46
C VAL A 16 17.43 -21.41 -2.99
N THR A 17 16.62 -22.12 -2.22
CA THR A 17 15.20 -22.27 -2.49
C THR A 17 14.58 -20.89 -2.39
N SER A 18 14.16 -20.36 -3.53
CA SER A 18 13.42 -19.10 -3.63
C SER A 18 12.26 -19.10 -2.63
N PRO A 19 11.94 -17.95 -2.00
CA PRO A 19 10.84 -17.90 -1.06
C PRO A 19 9.54 -18.35 -1.73
N ILE A 20 8.89 -19.36 -1.14
CA ILE A 20 7.56 -19.82 -1.52
C ILE A 20 6.63 -18.60 -1.46
N ARG A 21 6.24 -18.08 -2.63
CA ARG A 21 5.28 -16.99 -2.72
C ARG A 21 3.91 -17.56 -2.41
N VAL A 22 3.51 -17.50 -1.13
CA VAL A 22 2.11 -17.73 -0.74
C VAL A 22 1.27 -16.69 -1.48
N LYS A 23 0.60 -17.10 -2.55
CA LYS A 23 -0.38 -16.28 -3.24
C LYS A 23 -1.60 -16.20 -2.33
N GLU A 24 -1.66 -15.19 -1.46
CA GLU A 24 -2.95 -14.77 -0.92
C GLU A 24 -3.88 -14.47 -2.10
N SER A 25 -4.94 -15.26 -2.24
CA SER A 25 -5.96 -15.04 -3.25
C SER A 25 -6.65 -13.71 -2.94
N GLN A 26 -6.41 -12.71 -3.76
CA GLN A 26 -7.16 -11.46 -3.69
C GLN A 26 -8.60 -11.73 -4.14
N PRO A 27 -9.63 -11.25 -3.41
CA PRO A 27 -10.97 -11.29 -3.97
C PRO A 27 -11.01 -10.42 -5.24
N ALA A 28 -11.46 -11.03 -6.33
CA ALA A 28 -11.53 -10.38 -7.64
C ALA A 28 -12.49 -9.18 -7.64
N ARG A 29 -13.46 -9.15 -6.71
CA ARG A 29 -14.48 -8.09 -6.59
C ARG A 29 -14.69 -7.73 -5.12
N LEU A 30 -14.69 -6.43 -4.83
CA LEU A 30 -15.04 -5.88 -3.53
C LEU A 30 -16.53 -5.51 -3.54
N THR A 31 -17.37 -6.40 -2.99
CA THR A 31 -18.80 -6.17 -2.82
C THR A 31 -19.07 -5.48 -1.48
N PRO A 32 -20.18 -4.74 -1.35
CA PRO A 32 -20.56 -4.07 -0.10
C PRO A 32 -20.68 -5.00 1.09
N ASP A 33 -21.00 -6.27 0.86
CA ASP A 33 -21.22 -7.28 1.90
C ASP A 33 -20.00 -7.46 2.80
N ILE A 34 -18.80 -7.17 2.27
CA ILE A 34 -17.54 -7.17 3.03
C ILE A 34 -17.59 -6.17 4.21
N TRP A 35 -18.41 -5.12 4.11
CA TRP A 35 -18.58 -4.07 5.12
C TRP A 35 -19.96 -4.07 5.78
N ALA A 36 -20.79 -5.10 5.58
CA ALA A 36 -22.18 -5.11 6.07
C ALA A 36 -22.27 -4.82 7.58
N ASP A 37 -21.35 -5.37 8.36
CA ASP A 37 -21.29 -5.23 9.83
C ASP A 37 -20.34 -4.12 10.31
N VAL A 38 -19.77 -3.34 9.39
CA VAL A 38 -18.81 -2.29 9.73
C VAL A 38 -19.55 -0.96 9.93
N PRO A 39 -19.52 -0.36 11.13
CA PRO A 39 -20.22 0.88 11.39
C PRO A 39 -19.64 2.03 10.57
N VAL A 40 -20.53 2.83 9.97
CA VAL A 40 -20.16 4.03 9.23
C VAL A 40 -19.83 5.15 10.21
N GLN A 41 -18.61 5.66 10.14
CA GLN A 41 -18.15 6.77 10.98
C GLN A 41 -18.26 8.10 10.23
N ARG A 42 -19.06 9.03 10.75
CA ARG A 42 -19.14 10.39 10.19
C ARG A 42 -17.96 11.21 10.69
N VAL A 43 -17.17 11.76 9.76
CA VAL A 43 -15.97 12.54 10.05
C VAL A 43 -15.86 13.73 9.09
N GLU A 44 -15.27 14.83 9.55
CA GLU A 44 -14.99 16.00 8.69
C GLU A 44 -13.82 15.75 7.73
N SER A 45 -12.84 14.95 8.18
CA SER A 45 -11.67 14.53 7.40
C SER A 45 -11.29 13.10 7.78
N LEU A 46 -10.64 12.40 6.84
CA LEU A 46 -10.18 11.04 7.12
C LEU A 46 -9.03 11.07 8.15
N PRO A 47 -9.06 10.17 9.16
CA PRO A 47 -7.91 10.00 10.02
C PRO A 47 -6.71 9.48 9.20
N TYR A 48 -5.51 9.79 9.67
CA TYR A 48 -4.29 9.21 9.11
C TYR A 48 -4.18 7.73 9.50
N HIS A 49 -3.48 6.96 8.66
CA HIS A 49 -3.06 5.58 8.97
C HIS A 49 -4.22 4.59 9.14
N ILE A 50 -5.26 4.73 8.34
CA ILE A 50 -6.39 3.81 8.35
C ILE A 50 -5.94 2.42 7.91
N ASP A 51 -6.29 1.41 8.71
CA ASP A 51 -6.01 0.00 8.46
C ASP A 51 -7.28 -0.85 8.65
N GLY A 52 -7.35 -1.94 7.87
CA GLY A 52 -8.40 -2.94 7.99
C GLY A 52 -9.68 -2.57 7.26
N LEU A 53 -10.80 -3.10 7.75
CA LEU A 53 -12.13 -2.81 7.26
C LEU A 53 -12.71 -1.61 8.01
N LYS A 54 -12.80 -0.46 7.33
CA LYS A 54 -13.38 0.77 7.89
C LYS A 54 -14.28 1.44 6.86
N VAL A 55 -15.30 2.12 7.34
CA VAL A 55 -16.21 2.92 6.50
C VAL A 55 -16.35 4.30 7.12
N TYR A 56 -16.11 5.33 6.32
CA TYR A 56 -16.23 6.72 6.71
C TYR A 56 -17.23 7.43 5.80
N SER A 57 -17.99 8.37 6.37
CA SER A 57 -18.87 9.27 5.65
C SER A 57 -18.42 10.69 5.91
N LEU A 58 -18.22 11.46 4.85
CA LEU A 58 -17.76 12.84 4.93
C LEU A 58 -18.69 13.72 4.10
N GLU A 59 -18.86 14.96 4.54
CA GLU A 59 -19.47 15.96 3.68
C GLU A 59 -18.56 16.23 2.48
N TYR A 60 -19.18 16.33 1.31
CA TYR A 60 -18.50 16.47 0.05
C TYR A 60 -18.94 17.76 -0.63
N ASP A 61 -18.06 18.74 -0.63
CA ASP A 61 -18.12 19.87 -1.54
C ASP A 61 -17.31 19.55 -2.80
N SER A 62 -17.95 19.74 -3.95
CA SER A 62 -17.36 19.56 -5.28
C SER A 62 -16.11 20.41 -5.53
N GLY A 63 -15.91 21.50 -4.76
CA GLY A 63 -14.74 22.37 -4.83
C GLY A 63 -13.45 21.79 -4.23
N ASN A 64 -13.52 20.88 -3.25
CA ASN A 64 -12.35 20.39 -2.50
C ASN A 64 -12.32 18.85 -2.38
N LYS A 65 -12.37 18.18 -3.53
CA LYS A 65 -12.58 16.71 -3.62
C LYS A 65 -11.49 15.86 -2.97
N THR A 66 -10.25 16.34 -2.98
CA THR A 66 -9.09 15.53 -2.58
C THR A 66 -8.72 15.74 -1.13
N ALA A 67 -8.66 16.99 -0.63
CA ALA A 67 -8.07 17.27 0.68
C ALA A 67 -8.79 16.57 1.84
N VAL A 68 -10.13 16.51 1.81
CA VAL A 68 -10.92 15.88 2.89
C VAL A 68 -10.80 14.35 2.91
N THR A 69 -10.34 13.75 1.82
CA THR A 69 -10.17 12.29 1.70
C THR A 69 -8.73 11.83 1.64
N GLU A 70 -7.76 12.67 2.01
CA GLU A 70 -6.36 12.25 2.19
C GLU A 70 -6.18 11.53 3.52
N ASP A 71 -5.39 10.44 3.54
CA ASP A 71 -5.13 9.61 4.72
C ASP A 71 -3.63 9.30 4.92
N GLY A 72 -2.77 10.04 4.21
CA GLY A 72 -1.31 9.87 4.25
C GLY A 72 -0.78 8.59 3.60
N ARG A 73 -1.61 7.85 2.84
CA ARG A 73 -1.18 6.65 2.10
C ARG A 73 -0.95 6.95 0.63
N GLN A 74 0.03 6.27 0.03
CA GLN A 74 0.25 6.34 -1.41
C GLN A 74 -0.74 5.44 -2.15
N TRP A 75 -1.72 6.07 -2.78
CA TRP A 75 -2.72 5.39 -3.59
C TRP A 75 -2.37 5.43 -5.07
N GLY A 76 -2.79 4.38 -5.77
CA GLY A 76 -2.71 4.21 -7.22
C GLY A 76 -3.50 5.28 -7.98
N ASN A 77 -3.48 5.16 -9.31
CA ASN A 77 -4.47 5.87 -10.12
C ASN A 77 -5.86 5.32 -9.78
N TYR A 78 -6.88 6.17 -9.88
CA TYR A 78 -8.25 5.72 -9.68
C TYR A 78 -8.69 4.86 -10.86
N THR A 79 -9.56 3.90 -10.56
CA THR A 79 -10.30 3.12 -11.56
C THR A 79 -11.79 3.27 -11.26
N THR A 80 -12.58 3.60 -12.27
CA THR A 80 -14.04 3.61 -12.11
C THR A 80 -14.53 2.18 -11.87
N SER A 81 -15.38 2.02 -10.87
CA SER A 81 -15.98 0.74 -10.50
C SER A 81 -17.51 0.87 -10.49
N ARG A 82 -18.22 -0.24 -10.61
CA ARG A 82 -19.68 -0.30 -10.51
C ARG A 82 -20.07 -1.40 -9.54
N ARG A 83 -21.23 -1.28 -8.90
CA ARG A 83 -21.86 -2.36 -8.15
C ARG A 83 -23.37 -2.30 -8.30
N ALA A 84 -24.02 -3.45 -8.18
CA ALA A 84 -25.48 -3.52 -8.17
C ALA A 84 -26.06 -2.70 -7.01
N GLY A 85 -27.22 -2.08 -7.24
CA GLY A 85 -27.95 -1.31 -6.24
C GLY A 85 -27.33 0.04 -5.85
N PHE A 86 -26.24 0.48 -6.51
CA PHE A 86 -25.65 1.80 -6.25
C PHE A 86 -25.87 2.73 -7.45
N VAL A 87 -26.44 3.90 -7.16
CA VAL A 87 -26.62 4.99 -8.12
C VAL A 87 -25.71 6.14 -7.72
N GLY A 88 -24.75 6.46 -8.59
CA GLY A 88 -23.72 7.46 -8.31
C GLY A 88 -22.37 7.12 -8.94
N LYS A 89 -21.31 7.81 -8.52
CA LYS A 89 -19.94 7.59 -8.99
C LYS A 89 -19.17 6.75 -7.97
N ARG A 90 -18.53 5.67 -8.43
CA ARG A 90 -17.70 4.81 -7.59
C ARG A 90 -16.29 4.69 -8.15
N TYR A 91 -15.30 4.96 -7.31
CA TYR A 91 -13.90 4.91 -7.67
C TYR A 91 -13.15 3.98 -6.74
N LEU A 92 -12.19 3.24 -7.29
CA LEU A 92 -11.32 2.32 -6.55
C LEU A 92 -9.87 2.76 -6.75
N LYS A 93 -9.09 2.77 -5.66
CA LYS A 93 -7.62 2.83 -5.71
C LYS A 93 -7.03 1.64 -4.96
N SER A 94 -5.98 1.08 -5.53
CA SER A 94 -5.11 0.12 -4.83
C SER A 94 -3.92 0.87 -4.24
N CYS A 95 -3.44 0.47 -3.08
CA CYS A 95 -2.22 1.03 -2.52
C CYS A 95 -1.03 0.74 -3.45
N LYS A 96 -0.16 1.73 -3.65
CA LYS A 96 1.06 1.56 -4.48
C LYS A 96 2.14 0.76 -3.76
N GLY A 97 1.95 0.39 -2.51
CA GLY A 97 3.03 -0.10 -1.66
C GLY A 97 4.00 1.01 -1.31
N SER A 98 5.17 0.64 -0.79
CA SER A 98 6.24 1.59 -0.48
C SER A 98 7.58 0.90 -0.52
N TYR A 99 8.65 1.65 -0.74
CA TYR A 99 10.00 1.14 -0.52
C TYR A 99 10.35 1.15 0.97
N ARG A 100 10.87 0.04 1.48
CA ARG A 100 11.38 -0.05 2.85
C ARG A 100 12.75 0.57 2.92
N CYS A 101 12.84 1.73 3.57
CA CYS A 101 14.11 2.43 3.77
C CYS A 101 14.69 2.19 5.17
N GLY A 102 15.98 1.82 5.23
CA GLY A 102 16.75 1.80 6.47
C GLY A 102 16.85 3.18 7.15
N TYR A 103 16.65 4.27 6.39
CA TYR A 103 16.72 5.66 6.87
C TYR A 103 15.69 5.98 7.95
N PHE A 104 14.44 5.50 7.84
CA PHE A 104 13.47 5.73 8.92
C PHE A 104 13.91 5.04 10.21
N ARG A 105 14.44 3.82 10.12
CA ARG A 105 14.98 3.10 11.29
C ARG A 105 16.17 3.82 11.93
N GLN A 106 17.02 4.45 11.11
CA GLN A 106 18.25 5.10 11.58
C GLN A 106 18.04 6.56 12.03
N TYR A 107 17.08 7.29 11.44
CA TYR A 107 16.92 8.73 11.64
C TYR A 107 15.51 9.16 12.08
N ASN A 108 14.57 8.23 12.22
CA ASN A 108 13.16 8.46 12.58
C ASN A 108 12.47 9.55 11.74
N LYS A 109 12.85 9.65 10.46
CA LYS A 109 12.36 10.64 9.49
C LYS A 109 11.91 9.95 8.21
N VAL A 110 10.79 10.40 7.64
CA VAL A 110 10.30 9.90 6.35
C VAL A 110 11.26 10.32 5.25
N ASN A 111 11.70 9.35 4.44
CA ASN A 111 12.61 9.59 3.34
C ASN A 111 11.84 10.09 2.10
N ARG A 112 11.86 11.41 1.87
CA ARG A 112 11.15 12.05 0.75
C ARG A 112 11.97 12.18 -0.54
N VAL A 113 13.31 12.03 -0.49
CA VAL A 113 14.18 12.57 -1.57
C VAL A 113 15.45 11.75 -1.87
N GLN A 114 15.70 10.63 -1.18
CA GLN A 114 17.01 9.96 -1.27
C GLN A 114 17.03 8.74 -2.20
N PHE A 115 16.22 8.70 -3.25
CA PHE A 115 16.44 7.69 -4.30
C PHE A 115 17.13 8.34 -5.47
N GLU A 116 18.23 7.73 -5.93
CA GLU A 116 18.88 8.09 -7.17
C GLU A 116 18.89 6.88 -8.11
N LYS A 117 18.84 7.13 -9.41
CA LYS A 117 18.95 6.08 -10.43
C LYS A 117 20.42 5.99 -10.85
N LYS A 118 21.12 4.93 -10.45
CA LYS A 118 22.48 4.60 -10.88
C LYS A 118 22.44 3.39 -11.79
N GLU A 119 22.93 3.53 -13.02
CA GLU A 119 23.05 2.43 -13.99
C GLU A 119 21.77 1.57 -14.08
N SER A 120 20.61 2.24 -14.21
CA SER A 120 19.26 1.66 -14.23
C SER A 120 18.69 1.12 -12.89
N CYS A 121 19.50 1.00 -11.84
CA CYS A 121 19.05 0.60 -10.50
C CYS A 121 18.63 1.81 -9.65
N LEU A 122 17.51 1.68 -8.95
CA LEU A 122 17.15 2.63 -7.89
C LEU A 122 18.02 2.32 -6.66
N VAL A 123 18.70 3.31 -6.09
CA VAL A 123 19.52 3.14 -4.88
C VAL A 123 19.28 4.28 -3.90
N TYR A 124 19.57 4.04 -2.63
CA TYR A 124 19.57 5.10 -1.62
C TYR A 124 20.76 6.04 -1.83
N ARG A 125 20.50 7.33 -1.97
CA ARG A 125 21.52 8.38 -2.10
C ARG A 125 22.50 8.41 -0.91
N THR A 126 22.03 8.04 0.28
CA THR A 126 22.83 8.10 1.51
C THR A 126 23.76 6.92 1.72
N CYS A 127 23.27 5.70 1.51
CA CYS A 127 24.06 4.48 1.77
C CYS A 127 24.38 3.65 0.52
N GLY A 128 23.89 4.05 -0.66
CA GLY A 128 24.06 3.33 -1.92
C GLY A 128 23.29 2.01 -2.02
N ALA A 129 22.61 1.56 -0.96
CA ALA A 129 21.92 0.28 -0.94
C ALA A 129 20.67 0.29 -1.84
N THR A 130 20.37 -0.86 -2.45
CA THR A 130 19.16 -1.06 -3.24
C THR A 130 17.92 -1.11 -2.33
N PRO A 131 16.87 -0.34 -2.61
CA PRO A 131 15.67 -0.33 -1.80
C PRO A 131 14.83 -1.58 -2.03
N VAL A 132 14.30 -2.14 -0.95
CA VAL A 132 13.38 -3.29 -1.04
C VAL A 132 11.96 -2.76 -1.15
N PHE A 133 11.30 -3.03 -2.28
CA PHE A 133 9.90 -2.68 -2.47
C PHE A 133 8.99 -3.61 -1.67
N VAL A 134 8.06 -3.04 -0.90
CA VAL A 134 7.03 -3.78 -0.17
C VAL A 134 5.69 -3.54 -0.85
N SER A 135 5.18 -4.58 -1.52
CA SER A 135 3.85 -4.56 -2.13
C SER A 135 2.77 -4.50 -1.05
N CYS A 136 1.68 -3.79 -1.34
CA CYS A 136 0.53 -3.66 -0.46
C CYS A 136 -0.76 -4.00 -1.20
N PHE A 137 -1.66 -4.71 -0.51
CA PHE A 137 -2.95 -5.15 -1.05
C PHE A 137 -4.13 -4.38 -0.47
N ALA A 138 -3.86 -3.34 0.31
CA ALA A 138 -4.89 -2.45 0.81
C ALA A 138 -5.57 -1.73 -0.36
N ARG A 139 -6.88 -1.56 -0.26
CA ARG A 139 -7.69 -0.87 -1.26
C ARG A 139 -8.57 0.17 -0.60
N LYS A 140 -8.85 1.23 -1.34
CA LYS A 140 -9.73 2.33 -0.94
C LYS A 140 -10.78 2.55 -2.01
N ILE A 141 -12.02 2.72 -1.59
CA ILE A 141 -13.16 2.95 -2.47
C ILE A 141 -13.82 4.25 -2.06
N TRP A 142 -14.20 5.05 -3.05
CA TRP A 142 -15.05 6.22 -2.87
C TRP A 142 -16.38 5.94 -3.56
N GLU A 143 -17.47 6.19 -2.86
CA GLU A 143 -18.82 6.22 -3.40
C GLU A 143 -19.39 7.62 -3.21
N TYR A 144 -19.76 8.25 -4.32
CA TYR A 144 -20.45 9.53 -4.38
C TYR A 144 -21.89 9.24 -4.80
N PRO A 145 -22.84 9.12 -3.85
CA PRO A 145 -24.24 8.88 -4.17
C PRO A 145 -24.80 10.02 -5.02
N GLU A 146 -25.66 9.70 -5.99
CA GLU A 146 -26.30 10.72 -6.80
C GLU A 146 -27.21 11.63 -5.97
N GLY A 147 -27.16 12.94 -6.23
CA GLY A 147 -27.99 13.93 -5.54
C GLY A 147 -27.59 14.25 -4.10
N LYS A 148 -26.47 13.71 -3.60
CA LYS A 148 -25.99 13.97 -2.24
C LYS A 148 -24.66 14.72 -2.20
N SER A 149 -24.52 15.59 -1.21
CA SER A 149 -23.27 16.25 -0.83
C SER A 149 -22.50 15.41 0.19
N GLU A 150 -22.43 14.10 -0.01
CA GLU A 150 -21.70 13.18 0.86
C GLU A 150 -20.81 12.25 0.03
N VAL A 151 -19.69 11.84 0.62
CA VAL A 151 -18.84 10.78 0.09
C VAL A 151 -18.70 9.69 1.14
N ILE A 152 -18.90 8.45 0.72
CA ILE A 152 -18.66 7.27 1.55
C ILE A 152 -17.35 6.65 1.11
N VAL A 153 -16.42 6.51 2.05
CA VAL A 153 -15.08 5.99 1.83
C VAL A 153 -14.94 4.65 2.53
N TYR A 154 -14.61 3.61 1.77
CA TYR A 154 -14.39 2.27 2.30
C TYR A 154 -12.91 1.93 2.22
N HIS A 155 -12.37 1.41 3.32
CA HIS A 155 -11.02 0.88 3.41
C HIS A 155 -11.09 -0.64 3.52
N TYR A 156 -10.19 -1.30 2.78
CA TYR A 156 -10.08 -2.74 2.71
C TYR A 156 -8.65 -3.19 3.02
N ARG A 157 -8.52 -4.15 3.94
CA ARG A 157 -7.26 -4.76 4.41
C ARG A 157 -6.33 -3.81 5.17
N THR A 158 -5.48 -4.41 5.99
CA THR A 158 -4.38 -3.73 6.69
C THR A 158 -3.22 -3.47 5.72
N HIS A 159 -2.62 -2.29 5.79
CA HIS A 159 -1.45 -1.95 5.00
C HIS A 159 -0.22 -2.72 5.49
N THR A 160 0.49 -3.35 4.56
CA THR A 160 1.82 -3.95 4.80
C THR A 160 2.96 -2.98 4.49
N CYS A 161 2.64 -1.86 3.85
CA CYS A 161 3.59 -0.83 3.44
C CYS A 161 3.71 0.30 4.46
N PHE A 162 4.81 1.03 4.36
CA PHE A 162 5.11 2.19 5.20
C PHE A 162 4.35 3.42 4.71
N LEU A 163 4.23 4.38 5.61
CA LEU A 163 3.68 5.69 5.32
C LEU A 163 4.69 6.50 4.54
N VAL A 164 4.20 7.26 3.58
CA VAL A 164 5.02 8.23 2.87
C VAL A 164 4.39 9.58 3.14
N ALA A 165 4.94 10.25 4.16
CA ALA A 165 4.65 11.64 4.45
C ALA A 165 5.11 12.53 3.31
#